data_AF-A0A645EQ71-F1
#
_entry.id   AF-A0A645EQ71-F1
#
_cell.length_a   1.000
_cell.length_b   1.000
_cell.length_c   1.000
_cell.angle_alpha   90.00
_cell.angle_beta   90.00
_cell.angle_gamma   90.00
#
_symmetry.space_group_name_H-M   'P 1'
#
loop_
_entity.id
_entity.type
_entity.pdbx_description
1 polymer ?
#
loop_
_entity_poly.entity_id
_entity_poly.type
_entity_poly.pdbx_seq_one_letter_code
_entity_poly.pdbx_strand_id
1 'polypeptide(L)'
;MGVNPFSVDPVEIESMLNKVFAFYAGKGLSQETIESMKQQMMMTLKIIPLVFPALLTLAASVDCYLSYVISGAVIRRIGSGTLPPLPSFSNWRFPKSIFWALLVSILFSMLGMQQGEASLMFRMGMNLKLLINILFLLQGLSVIWYYFSLKGLGSFVRWVAVILVLFVPFLSTIALILGVSDMWFDFRSRIRR
;
A
#
# COMPACT_ATOMS: atom_id res chain seq x y z
N MET A 1 29.83 16.62 4.48
CA MET A 1 28.99 15.69 3.70
C MET A 1 27.89 15.19 4.62
N GLY A 2 26.62 15.40 4.26
CA GLY A 2 25.50 14.99 5.13
C GLY A 2 25.35 13.48 5.11
N VAL A 3 25.40 12.83 6.28
CA VAL A 3 25.02 11.43 6.43
C VAL A 3 23.50 11.37 6.30
N ASN A 4 22.97 10.57 5.38
CA ASN A 4 21.53 10.33 5.30
C ASN A 4 21.14 9.43 6.49
N PRO A 5 20.44 9.93 7.52
CA PRO A 5 20.10 9.13 8.69
C PRO A 5 19.13 7.98 8.38
N PHE A 6 18.58 7.95 7.16
CA PHE A 6 17.69 6.91 6.65
C PHE A 6 18.34 6.00 5.61
N SER A 7 19.63 6.21 5.25
CA SER A 7 20.35 5.23 4.45
C SER A 7 20.76 4.08 5.34
N VAL A 8 20.21 2.90 5.06
CA VAL A 8 20.65 1.69 5.74
C VAL A 8 22.11 1.42 5.35
N ASP A 9 22.98 1.18 6.34
CA ASP A 9 24.40 0.91 6.09
C ASP A 9 24.53 -0.35 5.22
N PRO A 10 25.08 -0.23 3.99
CA PRO A 10 25.25 -1.38 3.09
C PRO A 10 26.01 -2.54 3.74
N VAL A 11 26.95 -2.23 4.65
CA VAL A 11 27.79 -3.23 5.32
C VAL A 11 27.00 -4.05 6.33
N GLU A 12 26.11 -3.41 7.10
CA GLU A 12 25.24 -4.11 8.06
C GLU A 12 24.21 -4.98 7.35
N ILE A 13 23.58 -4.46 6.30
CA ILE A 13 22.66 -5.24 5.45
C ILE A 13 23.38 -6.45 4.90
N GLU A 14 24.55 -6.27 4.31
CA GLU A 14 25.28 -7.37 3.69
C GLU A 14 25.66 -8.45 4.70
N SER A 15 26.08 -8.05 5.91
CA SER A 15 26.35 -8.97 7.01
C SER A 15 25.11 -9.75 7.45
N MET A 16 23.96 -9.09 7.59
CA MET A 16 22.68 -9.74 7.90
C MET A 16 22.23 -10.70 6.79
N LEU A 17 22.30 -10.27 5.53
CA LEU A 17 21.93 -11.10 4.38
C LEU A 17 22.82 -12.33 4.29
N ASN A 18 24.14 -12.18 4.44
CA ASN A 18 25.07 -13.29 4.39
C ASN A 18 24.79 -14.32 5.50
N LYS A 19 24.41 -13.89 6.71
CA LYS A 19 24.01 -14.81 7.80
C LYS A 19 22.74 -15.60 7.47
N VAL A 20 21.72 -14.92 6.95
CA VAL A 20 20.46 -15.55 6.55
C VAL A 20 20.69 -16.54 5.41
N PHE A 21 21.46 -16.16 4.40
CA PHE A 21 21.72 -17.02 3.24
C PHE A 21 22.68 -18.18 3.55
N ALA A 22 23.64 -18.01 4.44
CA ALA A 22 24.49 -19.12 4.91
C ALA A 22 23.65 -20.21 5.61
N PHE A 23 22.64 -19.82 6.39
CA PHE A 23 21.69 -20.76 6.99
C PHE A 23 20.90 -21.55 5.93
N TYR A 24 20.46 -20.86 4.86
CA TYR A 24 19.73 -21.50 3.76
C TYR A 24 20.62 -22.37 2.85
N ALA A 25 21.87 -21.97 2.62
CA ALA A 25 22.87 -22.78 1.93
C ALA A 25 23.10 -24.11 2.67
N GLY A 26 23.19 -24.07 4.00
CA GLY A 26 23.27 -25.25 4.86
C GLY A 26 22.05 -26.17 4.80
N LYS A 27 20.91 -25.71 4.26
CA LYS A 27 19.69 -26.49 4.04
C LYS A 27 19.53 -27.00 2.59
N GLY A 28 20.54 -26.84 1.74
CA GLY A 28 20.56 -27.40 0.39
C GLY A 28 19.94 -26.52 -0.70
N LEU A 29 19.73 -25.23 -0.44
CA LEU A 29 19.37 -24.27 -1.50
C LEU A 29 20.56 -24.04 -2.45
N SER A 30 20.28 -23.95 -3.76
CA SER A 30 21.32 -23.72 -4.75
C SER A 30 21.93 -22.32 -4.61
N GLN A 31 23.23 -22.21 -4.91
CA GLN A 31 23.97 -20.96 -4.90
C GLN A 31 23.29 -19.88 -5.78
N GLU A 32 22.80 -20.29 -6.95
CA GLU A 32 22.09 -19.44 -7.89
C GLU A 32 20.78 -18.87 -7.30
N THR A 33 20.01 -19.70 -6.59
CA THR A 33 18.78 -19.25 -5.91
C THR A 33 19.12 -18.23 -4.84
N ILE A 34 20.15 -18.49 -4.03
CA ILE A 34 20.62 -17.59 -2.98
C ILE A 34 21.04 -16.23 -3.56
N GLU A 35 21.78 -16.24 -4.67
CA GLU A 35 22.28 -15.02 -5.30
C GLU A 35 21.15 -14.19 -5.90
N SER A 36 20.18 -14.82 -6.56
CA SER A 36 18.97 -14.14 -7.05
C SER A 36 18.15 -13.51 -5.91
N MET A 37 18.00 -14.21 -4.77
CA MET A 37 17.33 -13.68 -3.59
C MET A 37 18.10 -12.49 -2.98
N LYS A 38 19.43 -12.56 -2.91
CA LYS A 38 20.29 -11.45 -2.42
C LYS A 38 20.09 -10.22 -3.30
N GLN A 39 20.12 -10.39 -4.62
CA GLN A 39 19.90 -9.29 -5.56
C GLN A 39 18.51 -8.66 -5.40
N GLN A 40 17.45 -9.47 -5.29
CA GLN A 40 16.08 -8.97 -5.06
C GLN A 40 15.98 -8.19 -3.75
N MET A 41 16.50 -8.73 -2.64
CA MET A 41 16.48 -8.03 -1.35
C MET A 41 17.28 -6.71 -1.41
N MET A 42 18.46 -6.70 -2.02
CA MET A 42 19.26 -5.48 -2.19
C MET A 42 18.50 -4.42 -3.01
N MET A 43 17.82 -4.82 -4.08
CA MET A 43 16.97 -3.88 -4.85
C MET A 43 15.82 -3.33 -4.00
N THR A 44 15.13 -4.17 -3.24
CA THR A 44 14.05 -3.72 -2.34
C THR A 44 14.57 -2.73 -1.29
N LEU A 45 15.72 -3.01 -0.66
CA LEU A 45 16.30 -2.15 0.36
C LEU A 45 16.71 -0.78 -0.18
N LYS A 46 17.13 -0.69 -1.44
CA LYS A 46 17.40 0.60 -2.11
C LYS A 46 16.14 1.44 -2.35
N ILE A 47 14.99 0.80 -2.51
CA ILE A 47 13.71 1.50 -2.76
C ILE A 47 13.15 2.13 -1.48
N ILE A 48 13.35 1.52 -0.31
CA ILE A 48 12.73 1.97 0.95
C ILE A 48 13.03 3.46 1.25
N PRO A 49 14.29 3.94 1.23
CA PRO A 49 14.57 5.36 1.49
C PRO A 49 13.94 6.30 0.46
N LEU A 50 13.76 5.82 -0.78
CA LEU A 50 13.17 6.60 -1.87
C LEU A 50 11.67 6.85 -1.64
N VAL A 51 10.95 5.86 -1.12
CA VAL A 51 9.49 5.94 -0.86
C VAL A 51 9.14 6.22 0.60
N PHE A 52 10.15 6.51 1.43
CA PHE A 52 9.98 6.76 2.86
C PHE A 52 8.99 7.88 3.18
N PRO A 53 8.95 9.03 2.45
CA PRO A 53 7.93 10.05 2.69
C PRO A 53 6.49 9.53 2.51
N ALA A 54 6.23 8.68 1.52
CA ALA A 54 4.94 8.06 1.33
C ALA A 54 4.61 7.06 2.44
N LEU A 55 5.59 6.29 2.94
CA LEU A 55 5.41 5.42 4.10
C LEU A 55 5.02 6.21 5.36
N LEU A 56 5.69 7.34 5.63
CA LEU A 56 5.34 8.24 6.72
C LEU A 56 3.92 8.81 6.56
N THR A 57 3.56 9.21 5.35
CA THR A 57 2.21 9.73 5.04
C THR A 57 1.14 8.65 5.27
N LEU A 58 1.42 7.40 4.88
CA LEU A 58 0.52 6.28 5.11
C LEU A 58 0.39 5.97 6.61
N ALA A 59 1.50 5.93 7.35
CA ALA A 59 1.51 5.71 8.79
C ALA A 59 0.71 6.79 9.52
N ALA A 60 0.92 8.07 9.18
CA ALA A 60 0.15 9.19 9.74
C ALA A 60 -1.35 9.11 9.41
N SER A 61 -1.69 8.63 8.20
CA SER A 61 -3.09 8.43 7.81
C SER A 61 -3.77 7.33 8.63
N VAL A 62 -3.06 6.22 8.86
CA VAL A 62 -3.54 5.12 9.72
C VAL A 62 -3.67 5.59 11.16
N ASP A 63 -2.68 6.31 11.67
CA ASP A 63 -2.68 6.86 13.04
C ASP A 63 -3.84 7.84 13.26
N CYS A 64 -4.08 8.74 12.30
CA CYS A 64 -5.23 9.65 12.31
C CYS A 64 -6.56 8.88 12.34
N TYR A 65 -6.71 7.86 11.49
CA TYR A 65 -7.90 7.02 11.47
C TYR A 65 -8.13 6.28 12.80
N LEU A 66 -7.09 5.64 13.34
CA LEU A 66 -7.17 4.94 14.61
C LEU A 66 -7.48 5.89 15.77
N SER A 67 -6.82 7.05 15.80
CA SER A 67 -7.07 8.10 16.78
C SER A 67 -8.53 8.55 16.79
N TYR A 68 -9.14 8.73 15.61
CA TYR A 68 -10.57 9.07 15.49
C TYR A 68 -11.47 7.95 16.03
N VAL A 69 -11.22 6.70 15.62
CA VAL A 69 -12.03 5.54 16.03
C VAL A 69 -11.95 5.31 17.54
N ILE A 70 -10.75 5.37 18.10
CA ILE A 70 -10.51 5.20 19.54
C ILE A 70 -11.16 6.34 20.31
N SER A 71 -10.99 7.60 19.86
CA SER A 71 -11.63 8.76 20.49
C SER A 71 -13.15 8.63 20.49
N GLY A 72 -13.75 8.19 19.39
CA GLY A 72 -15.19 7.92 19.31
C GLY A 72 -15.65 6.84 20.28
N ALA A 73 -14.88 5.76 20.42
CA ALA A 73 -15.16 4.70 21.38
C ALA A 73 -15.07 5.19 22.83
N VAL A 74 -14.06 6.00 23.15
CA VAL A 74 -13.88 6.60 24.49
C VAL A 74 -15.02 7.57 24.81
N ILE A 75 -15.34 8.51 23.91
CA ILE A 75 -16.43 9.48 24.09
C ILE A 75 -17.77 8.78 24.34
N ARG A 76 -18.07 7.73 23.56
CA ARG A 76 -19.29 6.93 23.75
C ARG A 76 -19.29 6.20 25.09
N ARG A 77 -18.14 5.72 25.55
CA ARG A 77 -18.00 5.03 26.84
C ARG A 77 -18.21 5.95 28.04
N ILE A 78 -17.79 7.21 27.94
CA ILE A 78 -17.93 8.20 29.03
C ILE A 78 -19.25 8.98 28.99
N GLY A 79 -20.12 8.72 28.02
CA GLY A 79 -21.44 9.35 27.92
C GLY A 79 -21.43 10.80 27.42
N SER A 80 -20.30 11.30 26.90
CA SER A 80 -20.16 12.68 26.40
C SER A 80 -20.64 12.87 24.96
N GLY A 81 -21.55 12.02 24.49
CA GLY A 81 -22.14 12.07 23.14
C GLY A 81 -21.53 11.06 22.15
N THR A 82 -21.63 11.37 20.86
CA THR A 82 -21.11 10.54 19.76
C THR A 82 -20.45 11.40 18.71
N LEU A 83 -19.29 10.97 18.20
CA LEU A 83 -18.68 11.57 17.02
C LEU A 83 -19.51 11.24 15.76
N PRO A 84 -19.42 12.09 14.71
CA PRO A 84 -19.97 11.75 13.41
C PRO A 84 -19.52 10.36 12.95
N PRO A 85 -20.42 9.48 12.51
CA PRO A 85 -20.02 8.14 12.09
C PRO A 85 -19.19 8.21 10.81
N LEU A 86 -18.08 7.48 10.77
CA LEU A 86 -17.35 7.26 9.53
C LEU A 86 -18.20 6.40 8.58
N PRO A 87 -18.10 6.64 7.25
CA PRO A 87 -18.79 5.79 6.29
C PRO A 87 -18.31 4.35 6.43
N SER A 88 -19.26 3.40 6.35
CA SER A 88 -18.92 1.98 6.32
C SER A 88 -17.93 1.69 5.19
N PHE A 89 -17.04 0.71 5.38
CA PHE A 89 -16.03 0.39 4.37
C PHE A 89 -16.64 0.05 3.00
N SER A 90 -17.84 -0.53 2.95
CA SER A 90 -18.64 -0.75 1.73
C SER A 90 -18.97 0.52 0.94
N ASN A 91 -18.92 1.69 1.57
CA ASN A 91 -19.30 2.97 0.99
C ASN A 91 -18.10 3.87 0.70
N TRP A 92 -16.87 3.41 0.95
CA TRP A 92 -15.69 4.21 0.65
C TRP A 92 -15.57 4.41 -0.86
N ARG A 93 -15.55 5.68 -1.26
CA ARG A 93 -15.40 6.13 -2.64
C ARG A 93 -14.41 7.27 -2.68
N PHE A 94 -13.34 7.09 -3.44
CA PHE A 94 -12.34 8.12 -3.66
C PHE A 94 -12.66 8.98 -4.89
N PRO A 95 -12.22 10.25 -4.94
CA PRO A 95 -12.51 11.16 -6.05
C PRO A 95 -11.79 10.76 -7.35
N LYS A 96 -12.44 11.05 -8.49
CA LYS A 96 -11.90 10.80 -9.85
C LYS A 96 -10.57 11.49 -10.12
N SER A 97 -10.24 12.54 -9.37
CA SER A 97 -8.95 13.25 -9.47
C SER A 97 -7.74 12.37 -9.19
N ILE A 98 -7.89 11.28 -8.43
CA ILE A 98 -6.78 10.35 -8.12
C ILE A 98 -6.28 9.64 -9.37
N PHE A 99 -7.16 9.37 -10.35
CA PHE A 99 -6.73 8.85 -11.64
C PHE A 99 -5.80 9.81 -12.39
N TRP A 100 -6.14 11.10 -12.40
CA TRP A 100 -5.27 12.12 -13.01
C TRP A 100 -3.95 12.27 -12.24
N ALA A 101 -3.99 12.18 -10.91
CA ALA A 101 -2.79 12.14 -10.09
C ALA A 101 -1.90 10.92 -10.43
N LEU A 102 -2.47 9.77 -10.82
CA LEU A 102 -1.69 8.61 -11.29
C LEU A 102 -0.90 8.98 -12.54
N LEU A 103 -1.56 9.61 -13.52
CA LEU A 103 -0.90 10.04 -14.76
C LEU A 103 0.22 11.04 -14.49
N VAL A 104 0.00 12.00 -13.59
CA VAL A 104 1.03 12.94 -13.14
C VAL A 104 2.20 12.20 -12.47
N SER A 105 1.93 11.21 -11.62
CA SER A 105 2.98 10.43 -10.96
C SER A 105 3.83 9.64 -11.96
N ILE A 106 3.22 9.09 -13.01
CA ILE A 106 3.92 8.39 -14.09
C ILE A 106 4.79 9.38 -14.88
N LEU A 107 4.23 10.53 -15.25
CA LEU A 107 4.96 11.58 -15.97
C LEU A 107 6.19 12.04 -15.18
N PHE A 108 6.02 12.33 -13.89
CA PHE A 108 7.13 12.74 -13.01
C PHE A 108 8.18 11.65 -12.86
N SER A 109 7.76 10.38 -12.76
CA SER A 109 8.69 9.25 -12.70
C SER A 109 9.49 9.12 -14.00
N MET A 110 8.84 9.24 -15.17
CA MET A 110 9.51 9.11 -16.47
C MET A 110 10.48 10.27 -16.76
N LEU A 111 10.04 11.51 -16.52
CA LEU A 111 10.90 12.70 -16.71
C LEU A 111 12.06 12.76 -15.70
N GLY A 112 11.82 12.29 -14.48
CA GLY A 112 12.84 12.19 -13.46
C GLY A 112 13.86 11.08 -13.72
N MET A 113 13.45 9.99 -14.36
CA MET A 113 14.33 8.84 -14.63
C MET A 113 15.54 9.22 -15.49
N GLN A 114 15.38 10.15 -16.44
CA GLN A 114 16.48 10.68 -17.26
C GLN A 114 17.54 11.43 -16.45
N GLN A 115 17.19 11.92 -15.26
CA GLN A 115 18.04 12.69 -14.35
C GLN A 115 18.59 11.84 -13.19
N GLY A 116 18.28 10.53 -13.15
CA GLY A 116 18.72 9.59 -12.12
C GLY A 116 17.94 9.66 -10.80
N GLU A 117 18.27 8.78 -9.86
CA GLU A 117 17.55 8.58 -8.58
C GLU A 117 17.63 9.77 -7.60
N ALA A 118 18.58 10.69 -7.81
CA ALA A 118 18.70 11.93 -7.05
C ALA A 118 17.67 12.99 -7.50
N SER A 119 17.01 12.79 -8.65
CA SER A 119 16.00 13.72 -9.16
C SER A 119 14.83 13.85 -8.21
N LEU A 120 14.51 15.10 -7.85
CA LEU A 120 13.32 15.41 -7.06
C LEU A 120 12.04 14.97 -7.78
N MET A 121 11.98 15.12 -9.11
CA MET A 121 10.82 14.69 -9.90
C MET A 121 10.63 13.17 -9.83
N PHE A 122 11.71 12.40 -9.92
CA PHE A 122 11.65 10.94 -9.79
C PHE A 122 11.13 10.52 -8.41
N ARG A 123 11.66 11.14 -7.34
CA ARG A 123 11.24 10.90 -5.96
C ARG A 123 9.78 11.24 -5.72
N MET A 124 9.33 12.39 -6.21
CA MET A 124 7.93 12.81 -6.13
C MET A 124 7.01 11.85 -6.88
N GLY A 125 7.39 11.47 -8.11
CA GLY A 125 6.64 10.51 -8.91
C GLY A 125 6.47 9.17 -8.19
N MET A 126 7.56 8.62 -7.63
CA MET A 126 7.56 7.35 -6.91
C MET A 126 6.70 7.38 -5.64
N ASN A 127 6.82 8.42 -4.82
CA ASN A 127 6.02 8.56 -3.60
C ASN A 127 4.54 8.77 -3.91
N LEU A 128 4.23 9.62 -4.89
CA LEU A 128 2.86 9.89 -5.31
C LEU A 128 2.21 8.61 -5.89
N LYS A 129 2.96 7.88 -6.73
CA LYS A 129 2.50 6.60 -7.29
C LYS A 129 2.19 5.58 -6.20
N LEU A 130 3.04 5.47 -5.16
CA LEU A 130 2.80 4.56 -4.04
C LEU A 130 1.49 4.90 -3.31
N LEU A 131 1.30 6.18 -2.94
CA LEU A 131 0.09 6.63 -2.25
C LEU A 131 -1.17 6.36 -3.08
N ILE A 132 -1.12 6.67 -4.37
CA ILE A 132 -2.25 6.47 -5.29
C ILE A 132 -2.58 4.98 -5.45
N ASN A 133 -1.58 4.12 -5.59
CA ASN A 133 -1.80 2.68 -5.64
C ASN A 133 -2.47 2.18 -4.37
N ILE A 134 -2.07 2.66 -3.19
CA ILE A 134 -2.75 2.31 -1.93
C ILE A 134 -4.21 2.76 -1.96
N LEU A 135 -4.51 3.98 -2.43
CA LEU A 135 -5.90 4.46 -2.56
C LEU A 135 -6.73 3.60 -3.53
N PHE A 136 -6.16 3.19 -4.67
CA PHE A 136 -6.84 2.28 -5.60
C PHE A 136 -7.06 0.89 -5.01
N LEU A 137 -6.09 0.37 -4.26
CA LEU A 137 -6.23 -0.91 -3.58
C LEU A 137 -7.35 -0.84 -2.53
N LEU A 138 -7.40 0.23 -1.74
CA LEU A 138 -8.49 0.47 -0.78
C LEU A 138 -9.85 0.62 -1.48
N GLN A 139 -9.92 1.31 -2.63
CA GLN A 139 -11.13 1.37 -3.45
C GLN A 139 -11.57 -0.02 -3.90
N GLY A 140 -10.65 -0.82 -4.43
CA GLY A 140 -10.89 -2.18 -4.90
C GLY A 140 -11.38 -3.10 -3.78
N LEU A 141 -10.69 -3.09 -2.64
CA LEU A 141 -11.11 -3.81 -1.43
C LEU A 141 -12.50 -3.37 -0.96
N SER A 142 -12.81 -2.07 -1.03
CA SER A 142 -14.13 -1.54 -0.70
C SER A 142 -15.22 -2.06 -1.64
N VAL A 143 -14.93 -2.23 -2.93
CA VAL A 143 -15.86 -2.86 -3.91
C VAL A 143 -16.08 -4.33 -3.59
N ILE A 144 -15.01 -5.09 -3.35
CA ILE A 144 -15.09 -6.51 -2.99
C ILE A 144 -15.91 -6.68 -1.72
N TRP A 145 -15.64 -5.85 -0.72
CA TRP A 145 -16.38 -5.83 0.54
C TRP A 145 -17.86 -5.49 0.33
N TYR A 146 -18.18 -4.49 -0.49
CA TYR A 146 -19.56 -4.16 -0.89
C TYR A 146 -20.26 -5.34 -1.56
N TYR A 147 -19.61 -6.00 -2.53
CA TYR A 147 -20.18 -7.13 -3.25
C TYR A 147 -20.49 -8.30 -2.31
N PHE A 148 -19.58 -8.62 -1.38
CA PHE A 148 -19.80 -9.66 -0.39
C PHE A 148 -20.87 -9.29 0.64
N SER A 149 -20.97 -8.00 0.98
CA SER A 149 -22.09 -7.49 1.78
C SER A 149 -23.44 -7.72 1.10
N LEU A 150 -23.53 -7.41 -0.20
CA LEU A 150 -24.75 -7.59 -0.98
C LEU A 150 -25.14 -9.07 -1.10
N LYS A 151 -24.16 -9.96 -1.23
CA LYS A 151 -24.38 -11.42 -1.28
C LYS A 151 -24.72 -12.04 0.08
N GLY A 152 -24.79 -11.25 1.15
CA GLY A 152 -25.10 -11.75 2.49
C GLY A 152 -23.97 -12.58 3.13
N LEU A 153 -22.75 -12.52 2.60
CA LEU A 153 -21.61 -13.26 3.15
C LEU A 153 -21.23 -12.68 4.51
N GLY A 154 -20.96 -13.55 5.50
CA GLY A 154 -20.59 -13.13 6.86
C GLY A 154 -19.26 -12.37 6.93
N SER A 155 -19.06 -11.60 8.00
CA SER A 155 -17.87 -10.75 8.19
C SER A 155 -16.55 -11.53 8.15
N PHE A 156 -16.55 -12.80 8.58
CA PHE A 156 -15.36 -13.66 8.53
C PHE A 156 -14.85 -13.85 7.10
N VAL A 157 -15.72 -14.22 6.16
CA VAL A 157 -15.36 -14.44 4.75
C VAL A 157 -14.83 -13.16 4.12
N ARG A 158 -15.40 -12.00 4.47
CA ARG A 158 -14.94 -10.70 3.96
C ARG A 158 -13.52 -10.39 4.43
N TRP A 159 -13.22 -10.61 5.71
CA TRP A 159 -11.86 -10.43 6.24
C TRP A 159 -10.85 -11.40 5.63
N VAL A 160 -11.22 -12.67 5.45
CA VAL A 160 -10.36 -13.65 4.76
C VAL A 160 -10.04 -13.17 3.33
N ALA A 161 -11.03 -12.68 2.60
CA ALA A 161 -10.80 -12.16 1.25
C ALA A 161 -9.91 -10.90 1.22
N VAL A 162 -10.07 -9.99 2.18
CA VAL A 162 -9.16 -8.84 2.34
C VAL A 162 -7.73 -9.32 2.56
N ILE A 163 -7.52 -10.27 3.47
CA ILE A 163 -6.20 -10.86 3.74
C ILE A 163 -5.63 -11.49 2.46
N LEU A 164 -6.40 -12.33 1.76
CA LEU A 164 -5.94 -12.96 0.52
C LEU A 164 -5.55 -11.91 -0.55
N VAL A 165 -6.33 -10.85 -0.70
CA VAL A 165 -6.00 -9.76 -1.64
C VAL A 165 -4.70 -9.05 -1.26
N LEU A 166 -4.44 -8.84 0.03
CA LEU A 166 -3.23 -8.15 0.49
C LEU A 166 -1.96 -9.02 0.35
N PHE A 167 -2.08 -10.33 0.58
CA PHE A 167 -0.92 -11.24 0.60
C PHE A 167 -0.67 -11.96 -0.72
N VAL A 168 -1.64 -12.01 -1.63
CA VAL A 168 -1.49 -12.63 -2.97
C VAL A 168 -1.33 -11.52 -4.01
N PRO A 169 -0.12 -11.32 -4.58
CA PRO A 169 0.16 -10.20 -5.50
C PRO A 169 -0.80 -10.14 -6.69
N PHE A 170 -1.14 -11.30 -7.25
CA PHE A 170 -2.10 -11.40 -8.35
C PHE A 170 -3.50 -10.85 -7.97
N LEU A 171 -4.00 -11.19 -6.79
CA LEU A 171 -5.29 -10.68 -6.30
C LEU A 171 -5.22 -9.18 -5.97
N SER A 172 -4.09 -8.72 -5.43
CA SER A 172 -3.83 -7.29 -5.21
C SER A 172 -3.89 -6.51 -6.53
N THR A 173 -3.28 -7.02 -7.60
CA THR A 173 -3.35 -6.41 -8.94
C THR A 173 -4.78 -6.38 -9.47
N ILE A 174 -5.55 -7.45 -9.31
CA ILE A 174 -6.97 -7.47 -9.69
C ILE A 174 -7.76 -6.42 -8.91
N ALA A 175 -7.54 -6.33 -7.59
CA ALA A 175 -8.21 -5.34 -6.75
C ALA A 175 -7.85 -3.90 -7.13
N LEU A 176 -6.58 -3.63 -7.46
CA LEU A 176 -6.15 -2.34 -8.00
C LEU A 176 -6.91 -1.96 -9.27
N ILE A 177 -6.96 -2.86 -10.25
CA ILE A 177 -7.70 -2.64 -11.51
C ILE A 177 -9.18 -2.41 -11.22
N LEU A 178 -9.78 -3.23 -10.36
CA LEU A 178 -11.17 -3.08 -9.94
C LEU A 178 -11.43 -1.71 -9.30
N GLY A 179 -10.52 -1.23 -8.46
CA GLY A 179 -10.61 0.08 -7.81
C GLY A 179 -10.56 1.23 -8.82
N VAL A 180 -9.65 1.16 -9.80
CA VAL A 180 -9.58 2.13 -10.90
C VAL A 180 -10.86 2.08 -11.74
N SER A 181 -11.33 0.89 -12.11
CA SER A 181 -12.53 0.74 -12.94
C SER A 181 -13.81 1.21 -12.23
N ASP A 182 -14.00 0.90 -10.95
CA ASP A 182 -15.18 1.33 -10.18
C ASP A 182 -15.31 2.85 -10.11
N MET A 183 -14.18 3.57 -10.11
CA MET A 183 -14.16 5.03 -10.10
C MET A 183 -14.80 5.65 -11.37
N TRP A 184 -14.74 4.97 -12.51
CA TRP A 184 -15.29 5.45 -13.78
C TRP A 184 -16.65 4.83 -14.12
N PHE A 185 -16.80 3.52 -13.89
CA PHE A 185 -18.00 2.77 -14.28
C PHE A 185 -19.09 2.75 -13.22
N ASP A 186 -18.73 3.08 -11.97
CA ASP A 186 -19.61 3.04 -10.79
C ASP A 186 -20.37 1.72 -10.70
N PHE A 187 -19.63 0.62 -10.51
CA PHE A 187 -20.23 -0.72 -10.51
C PHE A 187 -21.26 -0.87 -9.38
N ARG A 188 -21.01 -0.23 -8.24
CA ARG A 188 -21.90 -0.32 -7.07
C ARG A 188 -23.28 0.29 -7.33
N SER A 189 -23.40 1.35 -8.14
CA SER A 189 -24.73 1.93 -8.47
C SER A 189 -25.50 1.07 -9.46
N ARG A 190 -24.80 0.36 -10.36
CA ARG A 190 -25.42 -0.53 -11.36
C ARG A 190 -25.88 -1.86 -10.77
N ILE A 191 -25.14 -2.41 -9.80
CA ILE A 191 -25.49 -3.69 -9.16
C ILE A 191 -26.71 -3.57 -8.22
N ARG A 192 -27.02 -2.35 -7.73
CA ARG A 192 -28.18 -2.07 -6.89
C ARG A 192 -29.49 -1.88 -7.69
N ARG A 193 -29.40 -1.70 -9.00
CA ARG A 193 -30.57 -1.67 -9.91
C ARG A 193 -30.83 -3.07 -10.45
#